data_AF-A0A920JSV6-F1
#
_entry.id   AF-A0A920JSV6-F1
#
_cell.length_a   1.000
_cell.length_b   1.000
_cell.length_c   1.000
_cell.angle_alpha   90.00
_cell.angle_beta   90.00
_cell.angle_gamma   90.00
#
_symmetry.space_group_name_H-M   'P 1'
#
loop_
_entity.id
_entity.type
_entity.pdbx_description
1 polymer ?
#
loop_
_entity_poly.entity_id
_entity_poly.type
_entity_poly.pdbx_seq_one_letter_code
_entity_poly.pdbx_strand_id
1 'polypeptide(L)'
;MDDSSIEHPMLNGAIANAQRKIKGRNFEIRKQILEYDDVSNDQRLTVYKLRDYFLEENDSEKLIFEYLDNLLEKIADRLLPEDQITNWKFDDLDKALTQSFGVPCF
;
A
#
# COMPACT_ATOMS: atom_id res chain seq x y z
N MET A 1 28.66 58.76 -6.32
CA MET A 1 28.96 58.18 -5.01
C MET A 1 27.65 57.78 -4.38
N ASP A 2 27.35 56.49 -4.40
CA ASP A 2 26.40 55.88 -3.48
C ASP A 2 26.77 54.39 -3.35
N ASP A 3 28.05 54.17 -3.04
CA ASP A 3 28.65 52.84 -2.82
C ASP A 3 28.61 52.51 -1.32
N SER A 4 27.45 52.77 -0.72
CA SER A 4 27.18 52.47 0.68
C SER A 4 26.74 51.00 0.74
N SER A 5 27.72 50.09 0.81
CA SER A 5 27.46 48.68 1.10
C SER A 5 26.45 48.59 2.25
N ILE A 6 25.28 48.01 1.98
CA ILE A 6 24.22 47.80 2.98
C ILE A 6 24.67 46.64 3.87
N GLU A 7 25.71 46.85 4.66
CA GLU A 7 26.07 45.99 5.79
C GLU A 7 25.19 46.39 6.97
N HIS A 8 23.90 46.05 6.90
CA HIS A 8 23.05 46.05 8.09
C HIS A 8 23.16 44.66 8.73
N PRO A 9 23.75 44.50 9.94
CA PRO A 9 23.84 43.22 10.63
C PRO A 9 22.48 42.52 10.79
N MET A 10 21.39 43.31 10.87
CA MET A 10 20.01 42.82 10.90
C MET A 10 19.57 42.19 9.58
N LEU A 11 20.03 42.68 8.42
CA LEU A 11 19.74 42.13 7.11
C LEU A 11 20.45 40.79 6.90
N ASN A 12 21.72 40.69 7.30
CA ASN A 12 22.46 39.43 7.28
C ASN A 12 21.81 38.37 8.20
N GLY A 13 21.36 38.78 9.39
CA GLY A 13 20.59 37.91 10.29
C GLY A 13 19.26 37.45 9.68
N ALA A 14 18.53 38.35 9.01
CA ALA A 14 17.28 38.02 8.32
C ALA A 14 17.49 37.03 7.16
N ILE A 15 18.55 37.22 6.36
CA ILE A 15 18.92 36.31 5.27
C ILE A 15 19.31 34.93 5.82
N ALA A 16 20.12 34.88 6.87
CA ALA A 16 20.51 33.61 7.52
C ALA A 16 19.30 32.85 8.08
N ASN A 17 18.35 33.56 8.68
CA ASN A 17 17.10 32.97 9.18
C ASN A 17 16.19 32.47 8.05
N ALA A 18 16.04 33.24 6.97
CA ALA A 18 15.32 32.80 5.79
C ALA A 18 15.95 31.54 5.16
N GLN A 19 17.28 31.49 5.07
CA GLN A 19 18.00 30.34 4.56
C GLN A 19 17.82 29.11 5.46
N ARG A 20 17.89 29.27 6.79
CA ARG A 20 17.63 28.17 7.74
C ARG A 20 16.20 27.64 7.58
N LYS A 21 15.21 28.52 7.40
CA LYS A 21 13.81 28.13 7.17
C LYS A 21 13.62 27.36 5.87
N ILE A 22 14.23 27.82 4.77
CA ILE A 22 14.17 27.12 3.47
C ILE A 22 14.85 25.74 3.56
N LYS A 23 16.03 25.66 4.20
CA LYS A 23 16.73 24.38 4.42
C LYS A 23 15.90 23.42 5.27
N GLY A 24 15.26 23.91 6.34
CA GLY A 24 14.35 23.12 7.16
C GLY A 24 13.16 22.58 6.36
N ARG A 25 12.52 23.44 5.54
CA ARG A 25 11.42 23.01 4.66
C ARG A 25 11.87 21.98 3.62
N ASN A 26 13.03 22.16 3.01
CA ASN A 26 13.55 21.20 2.02
C ASN A 26 13.92 19.86 2.67
N PHE A 27 14.43 19.87 3.91
CA PHE A 27 14.68 18.66 4.68
C PHE A 27 13.38 17.91 4.96
N GLU A 28 12.34 18.61 5.43
CA GLU A 28 11.04 18.00 5.71
C GLU A 28 10.40 17.40 4.46
N ILE A 29 10.44 18.10 3.33
CA ILE A 29 9.92 17.59 2.05
C ILE A 29 10.65 16.29 1.65
N ARG A 30 11.98 16.25 1.77
CA ARG A 30 12.75 15.03 1.47
C ARG A 30 12.40 13.89 2.41
N LYS A 31 12.19 14.18 3.69
CA LYS A 31 11.76 13.18 4.69
C LYS A 31 10.42 12.57 4.30
N GLN A 32 9.43 13.40 3.96
CA GLN A 32 8.13 12.93 3.52
C GLN A 32 8.23 12.08 2.24
N ILE A 33 9.01 12.51 1.25
CA ILE A 33 9.22 11.73 0.02
C ILE A 33 9.86 10.37 0.33
N LEU A 34 10.84 10.32 1.24
CA LEU A 34 11.46 9.06 1.67
C LEU A 34 10.45 8.15 2.38
N GLU A 35 9.63 8.69 3.29
CA GLU A 35 8.60 7.91 3.98
C GLU A 35 7.56 7.31 3.00
N TYR A 36 7.19 8.05 1.94
CA TYR A 36 6.34 7.50 0.88
C TYR A 36 7.06 6.44 0.04
N ASP A 37 8.35 6.64 -0.25
CA ASP A 37 9.16 5.67 -0.99
C ASP A 37 9.34 4.37 -0.19
N ASP A 38 9.52 4.45 1.13
CA ASP A 38 9.64 3.27 2.01
C ASP A 38 8.43 2.34 1.87
N VAL A 39 7.21 2.89 1.93
CA VAL A 39 5.98 2.10 1.72
C VAL A 39 5.92 1.51 0.32
N SER A 40 6.26 2.30 -0.72
CA SER A 40 6.27 1.81 -2.10
C SER A 40 7.33 0.72 -2.33
N ASN A 41 8.47 0.83 -1.66
CA ASN A 41 9.57 -0.11 -1.74
C ASN A 41 9.20 -1.42 -1.04
N ASP A 42 8.60 -1.37 0.14
CA ASP A 42 8.12 -2.54 0.87
C ASP A 42 7.08 -3.33 0.05
N GLN A 43 6.16 -2.62 -0.61
CA GLN A 43 5.20 -3.23 -1.54
C GLN A 43 5.93 -3.92 -2.70
N ARG A 44 6.91 -3.25 -3.32
CA ARG A 44 7.68 -3.78 -4.44
C ARG A 44 8.48 -5.02 -4.04
N LEU A 45 9.13 -5.01 -2.89
CA LEU A 45 9.87 -6.16 -2.35
C LEU A 45 8.94 -7.33 -2.08
N THR A 46 7.73 -7.09 -1.58
CA THR A 46 6.72 -8.14 -1.36
C THR A 46 6.30 -8.79 -2.67
N VAL A 47 6.02 -7.98 -3.70
CA VAL A 47 5.66 -8.48 -5.04
C VAL A 47 6.81 -9.26 -5.68
N TYR A 48 8.05 -8.79 -5.55
CA TYR A 48 9.21 -9.49 -6.10
C TYR A 48 9.44 -10.83 -5.41
N LYS A 49 9.33 -10.89 -4.07
CA LYS A 49 9.40 -12.17 -3.34
C LYS A 49 8.34 -13.15 -3.82
N LEU A 50 7.10 -12.71 -3.99
CA LEU A 50 6.02 -13.56 -4.48
C LEU A 50 6.28 -14.03 -5.92
N ARG A 51 6.76 -13.13 -6.79
CA ARG A 51 7.12 -13.48 -8.16
C ARG A 51 8.23 -14.52 -8.21
N ASP A 52 9.30 -14.30 -7.46
CA ASP A 52 10.44 -15.22 -7.44
C ASP A 52 10.01 -16.58 -6.89
N TYR A 53 9.17 -16.60 -5.85
CA TYR A 53 8.54 -17.81 -5.34
C TYR A 53 7.78 -18.58 -6.43
N PHE A 54 6.91 -17.90 -7.20
CA PHE A 54 6.18 -18.53 -8.32
C PHE A 54 7.08 -19.01 -9.47
N LEU A 55 8.23 -18.37 -9.68
CA LEU A 55 9.16 -18.74 -10.76
C LEU A 55 10.12 -19.87 -10.37
N GLU A 56 10.46 -19.98 -9.08
CA GLU A 56 11.40 -20.97 -8.56
C GLU A 56 10.70 -22.24 -8.08
N GLU A 57 9.46 -22.15 -7.60
CA GLU A 57 8.73 -23.29 -7.09
C GLU A 57 8.13 -24.12 -8.23
N ASN A 58 8.52 -25.40 -8.32
CA ASN A 58 7.99 -26.34 -9.33
C ASN A 58 6.50 -26.69 -9.12
N ASP A 59 5.88 -26.21 -8.03
CA ASP A 59 4.52 -26.56 -7.61
C ASP A 59 3.68 -25.30 -7.29
N SER A 60 3.64 -24.37 -8.23
CA SER A 60 2.76 -23.19 -8.18
C SER A 60 1.27 -23.52 -7.95
N GLU A 61 0.87 -24.76 -8.24
CA GLU A 61 -0.48 -25.28 -8.04
C GLU A 61 -0.87 -25.27 -6.55
N LYS A 62 0.04 -25.68 -5.66
CA LYS A 62 -0.21 -25.65 -4.21
C LYS A 62 -0.53 -24.24 -3.69
N LEU A 63 0.24 -23.23 -4.12
CA LEU A 63 0.03 -21.84 -3.70
C LEU A 63 -1.30 -21.30 -4.25
N ILE A 64 -1.64 -21.64 -5.50
CA ILE A 64 -2.93 -21.26 -6.09
C ILE A 64 -4.10 -21.83 -5.27
N PHE A 65 -4.01 -23.11 -4.86
CA PHE A 65 -5.03 -23.72 -4.00
C PHE A 65 -5.12 -23.05 -2.63
N GLU A 66 -3.99 -22.69 -2.01
CA GLU A 66 -4.01 -21.95 -0.74
C GLU A 66 -4.71 -20.59 -0.88
N TYR A 67 -4.45 -19.85 -1.96
CA TYR A 67 -5.17 -18.59 -2.23
C TYR A 67 -6.67 -18.82 -2.46
N LEU A 68 -7.02 -19.89 -3.14
CA LEU A 68 -8.41 -20.24 -3.45
C LEU A 68 -9.17 -20.63 -2.18
N ASP A 69 -8.57 -21.44 -1.31
CA ASP A 69 -9.14 -21.83 -0.01
C ASP A 69 -9.38 -20.59 0.85
N ASN A 70 -8.40 -19.70 0.98
CA ASN A 70 -8.54 -18.44 1.72
C ASN A 70 -9.65 -17.53 1.16
N LEU A 71 -9.85 -17.53 -0.16
CA LEU A 71 -10.90 -16.75 -0.80
C LEU A 71 -12.27 -17.36 -0.51
N LEU A 72 -12.40 -18.69 -0.63
CA LEU A 72 -13.63 -19.41 -0.31
C LEU A 72 -14.01 -19.26 1.16
N GLU A 73 -13.05 -19.35 2.08
CA GLU A 73 -13.25 -19.15 3.51
C GLU A 73 -13.82 -17.76 3.79
N LYS A 74 -13.25 -16.70 3.20
CA LYS A 74 -13.78 -15.33 3.34
C LYS A 74 -15.20 -15.15 2.78
N ILE A 75 -15.52 -15.85 1.70
CA ILE A 75 -16.87 -15.84 1.12
C ILE A 75 -17.83 -16.58 2.06
N ALA A 76 -17.42 -17.74 2.58
CA ALA A 76 -18.18 -18.55 3.52
C ALA A 76 -18.43 -17.79 4.84
N ASP A 77 -17.42 -17.20 5.46
CA ASP A 77 -17.55 -16.41 6.69
C ASP A 77 -18.60 -15.29 6.56
N ARG A 78 -18.68 -14.68 5.38
CA ARG A 78 -19.61 -13.58 5.10
C ARG A 78 -21.04 -14.07 4.87
N LEU A 79 -21.23 -15.21 4.21
CA LEU A 79 -22.53 -15.63 3.66
C LEU A 79 -23.14 -16.83 4.39
N LEU A 80 -22.32 -17.62 5.07
CA LEU A 80 -22.65 -18.84 5.79
C LEU A 80 -22.08 -18.78 7.22
N PRO A 81 -22.48 -17.78 8.04
CA PRO A 81 -21.98 -17.68 9.41
C PRO A 81 -22.38 -18.92 10.22
N GLU A 82 -21.42 -19.51 10.93
CA GLU A 82 -21.59 -20.77 11.66
C GLU A 82 -22.66 -20.69 12.77
N ASP A 83 -22.82 -19.52 13.38
CA ASP A 83 -23.74 -19.26 14.49
C ASP A 83 -25.20 -19.04 14.06
N GLN A 84 -25.44 -18.79 12.76
CA GLN A 84 -26.75 -18.37 12.24
C GLN A 84 -27.12 -19.10 10.96
N ILE A 85 -27.33 -20.41 11.07
CA ILE A 85 -27.73 -21.29 9.97
C ILE A 85 -28.97 -20.79 9.21
N THR A 86 -29.94 -20.21 9.92
CA THR A 86 -31.17 -19.64 9.30
C THR A 86 -30.88 -18.45 8.39
N ASN A 87 -29.75 -17.76 8.59
CA ASN A 87 -29.37 -16.56 7.85
C ASN A 87 -28.42 -16.85 6.68
N TRP A 88 -28.20 -18.12 6.36
CA TRP A 88 -27.38 -18.50 5.22
C TRP A 88 -27.95 -17.97 3.90
N LYS A 89 -27.10 -17.31 3.12
CA LYS A 89 -27.50 -16.65 1.87
C LYS A 89 -27.01 -17.42 0.65
N PHE A 90 -27.65 -18.55 0.36
CA PHE A 90 -27.28 -19.41 -0.77
C PHE A 90 -27.36 -18.71 -2.13
N ASP A 91 -28.39 -17.88 -2.36
CA ASP A 91 -28.52 -17.13 -3.61
C ASP A 91 -27.39 -16.12 -3.83
N ASP A 92 -26.87 -15.54 -2.74
CA ASP A 92 -25.77 -14.59 -2.80
C ASP A 92 -24.41 -15.31 -2.88
N LEU A 93 -24.32 -16.54 -2.35
CA LEU A 93 -23.16 -17.41 -2.51
C LEU A 93 -22.99 -17.83 -3.97
N ASP A 94 -24.06 -18.28 -4.63
CA ASP A 94 -24.00 -18.66 -6.04
C ASP A 94 -23.58 -17.48 -6.94
N LYS A 95 -24.13 -16.29 -6.69
CA LYS A 95 -23.69 -15.05 -7.38
C LYS A 95 -22.22 -14.74 -7.11
N ALA A 96 -21.76 -14.85 -5.86
CA ALA A 96 -20.38 -14.53 -5.49
C ALA A 96 -19.38 -15.51 -6.12
N LEU A 97 -19.70 -16.81 -6.16
CA LEU A 97 -18.90 -17.84 -6.80
C LEU A 97 -18.88 -17.65 -8.33
N THR A 98 -20.04 -17.39 -8.93
CA THR A 98 -20.14 -17.13 -10.38
C THR A 98 -19.35 -15.89 -10.78
N GLN A 99 -19.39 -14.81 -9.98
CA GLN A 99 -18.62 -13.59 -10.26
C GLN A 99 -17.11 -13.78 -10.08
N SER A 100 -16.69 -14.53 -9.07
CA SER A 100 -15.27 -14.66 -8.71
C SER A 100 -14.54 -15.71 -9.58
N PHE A 101 -15.22 -16.81 -9.91
CA PHE A 101 -14.61 -17.96 -10.57
C PHE A 101 -15.21 -18.28 -11.94
N GLY A 102 -16.30 -17.61 -12.36
CA GLY A 102 -16.97 -17.88 -13.62
C GLY A 102 -17.67 -19.25 -13.68
N VAL A 103 -17.83 -19.91 -12.53
CA VAL A 103 -18.45 -21.25 -12.43
C VAL A 103 -19.85 -21.08 -11.84
N PRO A 104 -20.92 -21.42 -12.58
CA PRO A 104 -22.25 -21.48 -12.00
C PRO A 104 -22.35 -22.65 -11.03
N CYS A 105 -22.93 -22.42 -9.85
CA CYS A 105 -23.13 -23.48 -8.87
C CYS A 105 -24.46 -24.20 -9.15
N PHE A 106 -24.40 -25.23 -10.00
CA PHE A 106 -25.47 -26.15 -10.43
C PHE A 106 -26.83 -25.55 -10.86
#